data_AF-A0A1F8RG55-F1
#
_entry.id   AF-A0A1F8RG55-F1
#
_cell.length_a   1.000
_cell.length_b   1.000
_cell.length_c   1.000
_cell.angle_alpha   90.00
_cell.angle_beta   90.00
_cell.angle_gamma   90.00
#
_symmetry.space_group_name_H-M   'P 1'
#
loop_
_entity.id
_entity.type
_entity.pdbx_description
1 polymer ?
#
loop_
_entity_poly.entity_id
_entity_poly.type
_entity_poly.pdbx_seq_one_letter_code
_entity_poly.pdbx_strand_id
1 'polypeptide(L)'
;MGVSWAGLAGGLLGFAPMMALAVEILVEPPDIGRPFATVPLLMAAIYLPAVWASVAQTGRRDSILRGSLVASLVLPFTASFLFRSVIPLLVMAPATVLLWLALGGPRWRR
;
A
#
# COMPACT_ATOMS: atom_id res chain seq x y z
N MET A 1 -24.47 -4.99 5.26
CA MET A 1 -23.53 -3.95 4.78
C MET A 1 -22.16 -4.29 5.33
N GLY A 2 -21.36 -4.95 4.51
CA GLY A 2 -20.26 -5.81 4.96
C GLY A 2 -18.89 -5.17 4.79
N VAL A 3 -17.93 -5.81 5.45
CA VAL A 3 -16.48 -5.64 5.27
C VAL A 3 -16.14 -5.48 3.79
N SER A 4 -15.26 -4.52 3.48
CA SER A 4 -14.77 -4.36 2.10
C SER A 4 -13.71 -5.41 1.79
N TRP A 5 -14.11 -6.56 1.27
CA TRP A 5 -13.13 -7.61 0.89
C TRP A 5 -12.08 -7.10 -0.10
N ALA A 6 -12.45 -6.22 -1.05
CA ALA A 6 -11.52 -5.61 -1.99
C ALA A 6 -10.54 -4.63 -1.32
N GLY A 7 -11.01 -3.78 -0.39
CA GLY A 7 -10.15 -2.87 0.35
C GLY A 7 -9.20 -3.61 1.31
N LEU A 8 -9.68 -4.69 1.92
CA LEU A 8 -8.89 -5.56 2.79
C LEU A 8 -7.83 -6.31 1.98
N ALA A 9 -8.20 -6.88 0.84
CA ALA A 9 -7.26 -7.55 -0.06
C ALA A 9 -6.21 -6.58 -0.60
N GLY A 10 -6.62 -5.37 -1.02
CA GLY A 10 -5.68 -4.34 -1.49
C GLY A 10 -4.74 -3.85 -0.38
N GLY A 11 -5.26 -3.63 0.83
CA GLY A 11 -4.47 -3.26 1.99
C GLY A 11 -3.46 -4.35 2.39
N LEU A 12 -3.89 -5.61 2.43
CA LEU A 12 -3.02 -6.74 2.75
C LEU A 12 -1.97 -7.00 1.67
N LEU A 13 -2.34 -6.89 0.39
CA LEU A 13 -1.40 -7.05 -0.73
C LEU A 13 -0.37 -5.93 -0.80
N GLY A 14 -0.67 -4.73 -0.31
CA GLY A 14 0.34 -3.67 -0.16
C GLY A 14 1.20 -3.87 1.08
N PHE A 15 0.58 -4.26 2.20
CA PHE A 15 1.25 -4.40 3.50
C PHE A 15 2.22 -5.59 3.55
N ALA A 16 1.76 -6.79 3.15
CA ALA A 16 2.50 -8.03 3.34
C ALA A 16 3.86 -8.06 2.61
N PRO A 17 3.98 -7.73 1.31
CA PRO A 17 5.28 -7.76 0.63
C PRO A 17 6.23 -6.68 1.14
N MET A 18 5.73 -5.51 1.56
CA MET A 18 6.58 -4.47 2.13
C MET A 18 7.10 -4.85 3.51
N MET A 19 6.26 -5.49 4.34
CA MET A 19 6.72 -6.05 5.61
C MET A 19 7.73 -7.18 5.40
N ALA A 20 7.50 -8.08 4.44
CA ALA A 20 8.44 -9.15 4.11
C ALA A 20 9.80 -8.58 3.68
N LEU A 21 9.80 -7.58 2.80
CA LEU A 21 11.02 -6.92 2.31
C LEU A 21 11.74 -6.14 3.41
N ALA A 22 11.00 -5.51 4.33
CA ALA A 22 11.59 -4.88 5.51
C ALA A 22 12.27 -5.90 6.43
N VAL A 23 11.63 -7.06 6.67
CA VAL A 23 12.19 -8.14 7.48
C VAL A 23 13.43 -8.73 6.81
N GLU A 24 13.42 -8.93 5.49
CA GLU A 24 14.57 -9.39 4.73
C GLU A 24 15.77 -8.47 4.92
N ILE A 25 15.60 -7.15 4.75
CA ILE A 25 16.66 -6.15 4.97
C ILE A 25 17.14 -6.09 6.43
N LEU A 26 16.27 -6.40 7.40
CA LEU A 26 16.66 -6.43 8.81
C LEU A 26 17.49 -7.68 9.16
N VAL A 27 17.11 -8.83 8.61
CA VAL A 27 17.75 -10.14 8.85
C VAL A 27 19.06 -10.25 8.08
N GLU A 28 19.05 -9.90 6.80
CA GLU A 28 20.20 -9.96 5.89
C GLU A 28 20.40 -8.57 5.25
N PRO A 29 21.06 -7.64 5.98
CA PRO A 29 21.19 -6.28 5.52
C PRO A 29 22.09 -6.18 4.29
N PRO A 30 21.67 -5.44 3.25
CA PRO A 30 22.51 -5.15 2.11
C PRO A 30 23.69 -4.25 2.53
N ASP A 31 24.68 -4.06 1.66
CA ASP A 31 25.89 -3.24 1.93
C ASP A 31 25.57 -1.81 2.42
N ILE A 32 24.38 -1.32 2.10
CA ILE A 32 23.79 -0.03 2.47
C ILE A 32 23.29 0.04 3.93
N GLY A 33 23.23 -1.10 4.63
CA GLY A 33 22.91 -1.23 6.04
C GLY A 33 21.42 -1.38 6.39
N ARG A 34 21.16 -1.82 7.63
CA ARG A 34 19.82 -1.99 8.23
C ARG A 34 18.89 -0.76 8.20
N PRO A 35 19.36 0.51 8.26
CA PRO A 35 18.48 1.68 8.19
C PRO A 35 17.66 1.73 6.89
N PHE A 36 18.07 1.00 5.86
CA PHE A 36 17.34 0.95 4.61
C PHE A 36 15.97 0.25 4.72
N ALA A 37 15.76 -0.57 5.75
CA ALA A 37 14.47 -1.19 6.06
C ALA A 37 13.38 -0.17 6.43
N THR A 38 13.75 1.06 6.82
CA THR A 38 12.79 2.11 7.16
C THR A 38 11.90 2.48 5.97
N VAL A 39 12.39 2.37 4.73
CA VAL A 39 11.59 2.67 3.54
C VAL A 39 10.44 1.67 3.35
N PRO A 40 10.66 0.34 3.26
CA PRO A 40 9.57 -0.62 3.17
C PRO A 40 8.66 -0.62 4.41
N LEU A 41 9.18 -0.32 5.62
CA LEU A 41 8.33 -0.13 6.81
C LEU A 41 7.37 1.06 6.66
N LEU A 42 7.85 2.20 6.16
CA LEU A 42 7.00 3.36 5.85
C LEU A 42 5.97 3.01 4.78
N MET A 43 6.37 2.26 3.75
CA MET A 43 5.46 1.77 2.71
C MET A 43 4.39 0.85 3.27
N ALA A 44 4.73 -0.06 4.19
CA ALA A 44 3.75 -0.92 4.83
C ALA A 44 2.76 -0.10 5.69
N ALA A 45 3.26 0.89 6.43
CA ALA A 45 2.45 1.68 7.35
C ALA A 45 1.28 2.43 6.67
N ILE A 46 1.41 2.84 5.41
CA ILE A 46 0.33 3.56 4.69
C ILE A 46 -0.89 2.69 4.38
N TYR A 47 -0.74 1.37 4.42
CA TYR A 47 -1.81 0.42 4.18
C TYR A 47 -2.58 0.08 5.47
N LEU A 48 -2.04 0.38 6.66
CA LEU A 48 -2.74 0.19 7.94
C LEU A 48 -4.08 0.95 8.01
N PRO A 49 -4.16 2.25 7.64
CA PRO A 49 -5.44 2.97 7.58
C PRO A 49 -6.42 2.36 6.57
N ALA A 50 -5.94 1.81 5.45
CA ALA A 50 -6.79 1.18 4.44
C ALA A 50 -7.39 -0.15 4.93
N VAL A 51 -6.57 -0.98 5.60
CA VAL A 51 -7.03 -2.21 6.25
C VAL A 51 -8.04 -1.87 7.34
N TRP A 52 -7.73 -0.88 8.18
CA TRP A 52 -8.63 -0.44 9.24
C TRP A 52 -9.96 0.11 8.68
N ALA A 53 -9.92 1.00 7.69
CA ALA A 53 -11.13 1.56 7.07
C ALA A 53 -11.97 0.52 6.29
N SER A 54 -11.35 -0.60 5.90
CA SER A 54 -12.06 -1.72 5.26
C SER A 54 -12.84 -2.59 6.25
N VAL A 55 -12.45 -2.58 7.54
CA VAL A 55 -13.06 -3.36 8.61
C VAL A 55 -13.92 -2.50 9.53
N ALA A 56 -13.43 -1.33 9.94
CA ALA A 56 -14.12 -0.37 10.78
C ALA A 56 -15.09 0.48 9.94
N GLN A 57 -16.39 0.35 10.22
CA GLN A 57 -17.46 1.12 9.58
C GLN A 57 -17.42 2.59 10.03
N THR A 58 -16.53 3.38 9.43
CA THR A 58 -16.36 4.80 9.75
C THR A 58 -17.00 5.70 8.69
N GLY A 59 -17.64 6.80 9.12
CA GLY A 59 -18.22 7.79 8.19
C GLY A 59 -17.18 8.52 7.31
N ARG A 60 -15.88 8.37 7.61
CA ARG A 60 -14.76 8.94 6.83
C ARG A 60 -14.06 7.91 5.93
N ARG A 61 -14.61 6.70 5.79
CA ARG A 61 -14.02 5.58 5.05
C ARG A 61 -13.54 5.95 3.64
N ASP A 62 -14.35 6.68 2.88
CA ASP A 62 -13.98 7.09 1.52
C ASP A 62 -12.78 8.05 1.48
N SER A 63 -12.68 8.93 2.48
CA SER A 63 -11.57 9.88 2.59
C SER A 63 -10.27 9.15 2.94
N ILE A 64 -10.34 8.17 3.84
CA ILE A 64 -9.19 7.34 4.25
C ILE A 64 -8.71 6.47 3.09
N LEU A 65 -9.63 5.78 2.40
CA LEU A 65 -9.29 4.95 1.24
C LEU A 65 -8.68 5.80 0.11
N ARG A 66 -9.17 7.03 -0.11
CA ARG A 66 -8.56 7.97 -1.09
C ARG A 66 -7.15 8.37 -0.68
N GLY A 67 -6.94 8.69 0.59
CA GLY A 67 -5.61 9.03 1.11
C GLY A 67 -4.62 7.88 0.91
N SER A 68 -5.02 6.65 1.28
CA SER A 68 -4.18 5.46 1.08
C SER A 68 -3.94 5.13 -0.39
N LEU A 69 -4.91 5.37 -1.28
CA LEU A 69 -4.74 5.20 -2.72
C LEU A 69 -3.76 6.22 -3.32
N VAL A 70 -3.84 7.48 -2.90
CA VAL A 70 -2.86 8.50 -3.35
C VAL A 70 -1.47 8.15 -2.83
N ALA A 71 -1.37 7.74 -1.56
CA ALA A 71 -0.11 7.30 -0.98
C ALA A 71 0.46 6.08 -1.74
N SER A 72 -0.37 5.10 -2.08
CA SER A 72 0.03 3.91 -2.83
C SER A 72 0.47 4.20 -4.27
N LEU A 73 0.21 5.39 -4.81
CA LEU A 73 0.72 5.82 -6.11
C LEU A 73 2.04 6.61 -5.97
N VAL A 74 2.06 7.58 -5.06
CA VAL A 74 3.19 8.51 -4.90
C VAL A 74 4.41 7.81 -4.31
N LEU A 75 4.21 6.95 -3.33
CA LEU A 75 5.30 6.35 -2.57
C LEU A 75 6.08 5.28 -3.35
N PRO A 76 5.48 4.29 -4.04
CA PRO A 76 6.24 3.39 -4.88
C PRO A 76 6.90 4.11 -6.06
N PHE A 77 6.31 5.20 -6.58
CA PHE A 77 6.99 6.04 -7.57
C PHE A 77 8.26 6.69 -6.99
N THR A 78 8.16 7.26 -5.78
CA THR A 78 9.30 7.86 -5.07
C THR A 78 10.37 6.82 -4.73
N ALA A 79 9.98 5.64 -4.27
CA ALA A 79 10.88 4.52 -4.01
C ALA A 79 11.54 4.03 -5.30
N SER A 80 10.79 3.93 -6.40
CA SER A 80 11.36 3.53 -7.69
C SER A 80 12.42 4.50 -8.19
N PHE A 81 12.23 5.80 -7.95
CA PHE A 81 13.21 6.82 -8.27
C PHE A 81 14.47 6.71 -7.39
N LEU A 82 14.30 6.61 -6.06
CA LEU A 82 15.40 6.48 -5.09
C LEU A 82 16.25 5.22 -5.30
N PHE A 83 15.59 4.10 -5.56
CA PHE A 83 16.24 2.78 -5.70
C PHE A 83 16.62 2.46 -7.14
N ARG A 84 16.33 3.37 -8.09
CA ARG A 84 16.53 3.16 -9.53
C ARG A 84 15.92 1.83 -10.03
N SER A 85 14.81 1.41 -9.41
CA SER A 85 14.22 0.08 -9.60
C SER A 85 12.71 0.18 -9.85
N VAL A 86 12.21 -0.56 -10.83
CA VAL A 86 10.77 -0.63 -11.17
C VAL A 86 10.00 -1.63 -10.33
N ILE A 87 10.69 -2.44 -9.52
CA ILE A 87 10.09 -3.49 -8.68
C ILE A 87 9.01 -2.94 -7.73
N PRO A 88 9.22 -1.83 -7.00
CA PRO A 88 8.20 -1.28 -6.09
C PRO A 88 6.89 -0.92 -6.80
N LEU A 89 6.97 -0.37 -8.01
CA LEU A 89 5.80 -0.02 -8.83
C LEU A 89 5.02 -1.28 -9.26
N LEU A 90 5.72 -2.32 -9.73
CA LEU A 90 5.08 -3.55 -10.18
C LEU A 90 4.41 -4.31 -9.03
N VAL A 91 5.08 -4.38 -7.87
CA VAL A 91 4.54 -5.07 -6.69
C VAL A 91 3.32 -4.33 -6.13
N MET A 92 3.27 -3.00 -6.24
CA MET A 92 2.17 -2.19 -5.72
C MET A 92 1.00 -1.98 -6.68
N ALA A 93 1.18 -2.27 -7.97
CA ALA A 93 0.12 -2.12 -8.97
C ALA A 93 -1.17 -2.91 -8.61
N PRO A 94 -1.12 -4.20 -8.21
CA PRO A 94 -2.31 -4.96 -7.84
C PRO A 94 -3.02 -4.38 -6.61
N ALA A 95 -2.25 -4.00 -5.57
CA ALA A 95 -2.78 -3.39 -4.36
C ALA A 95 -3.50 -2.06 -4.65
N THR A 96 -2.93 -1.25 -5.54
CA THR A 96 -3.48 0.04 -5.95
C THR A 96 -4.77 -0.12 -6.75
N VAL A 97 -4.82 -1.10 -7.66
CA VAL A 97 -6.04 -1.43 -8.43
C VAL A 97 -7.17 -1.90 -7.50
N LEU A 98 -6.87 -2.72 -6.50
CA LEU A 98 -7.86 -3.21 -5.55
C LEU A 98 -8.40 -2.10 -4.63
N LEU A 99 -7.54 -1.19 -4.18
CA LEU A 99 -7.96 0.00 -3.43
C LEU A 99 -8.84 0.93 -4.28
N TRP A 100 -8.54 1.07 -5.57
CA TRP A 100 -9.34 1.83 -6.51
C TRP A 100 -10.73 1.22 -6.73
N LEU A 101 -10.80 -0.11 -6.87
CA LEU A 101 -12.06 -0.84 -6.95
C LEU A 101 -12.88 -0.71 -5.67
N ALA A 102 -12.23 -0.74 -4.50
CA ALA A 102 -12.89 -0.55 -3.20
C ALA A 102 -13.52 0.85 -3.04
N LEU A 103 -13.02 1.84 -3.78
CA LEU A 103 -13.51 3.22 -3.84
C LEU A 103 -14.66 3.43 -4.85
N GLY A 104 -15.02 2.39 -5.62
CA GLY A 104 -16.08 2.43 -6.62
C GLY A 104 -15.59 2.43 -8.07
N GLY A 105 -14.30 2.16 -8.33
CA GLY A 105 -13.76 1.94 -9.68
C GLY A 105 -13.89 3.14 -10.62
N PRO A 106 -13.86 2.92 -11.95
CA PRO A 106 -13.95 4.02 -12.91
C PRO A 106 -15.38 4.53 -12.91
N ARG A 107 -15.59 5.71 -12.32
CA ARG A 107 -16.83 6.48 -12.43
C ARG A 107 -16.96 6.99 -13.87
N TRP A 108 -17.26 6.10 -14.81
CA TRP A 108 -17.90 6.50 -16.05
C TRP A 108 -19.26 7.05 -15.66
N ARG A 109 -19.42 8.35 -15.87
CA ARG A 109 -20.65 9.10 -15.67
C ARG A 109 -21.85 8.24 -16.11
N ARG A 110 -22.70 7.88 -15.15
CA ARG A 110 -24.13 7.66 -15.40
C ARG A 110 -24.87 8.73 -14.63
#